data_AF-A0A522RDL8-F1
#
_entry.id   AF-A0A522RDL8-F1
#
_cell.length_a   1.000
_cell.length_b   1.000
_cell.length_c   1.000
_cell.angle_alpha   90.00
_cell.angle_beta   90.00
_cell.angle_gamma   90.00
#
_symmetry.space_group_name_H-M   'P 1'
#
loop_
_entity.id
_entity.type
_entity.pdbx_description
1 polymer ?
#
loop_
_entity_poly.entity_id
_entity_poly.type
_entity_poly.pdbx_seq_one_letter_code
_entity_poly.pdbx_strand_id
1 'polypeptide(L)'
;MSSIRVNTTQNIQLEFELATLGDRILAFLLDWVVIIAYVFLIFIIFFNLFKEATWAVILLFLPALFYYLILETFLNGQTIGKRA
;
A
#
# COMPACT_ATOMS: atom_id res chain seq x y z
N MET A 1 -8.07 -11.59 19.26
CA MET A 1 -8.07 -12.22 17.93
C MET A 1 -9.39 -12.96 17.77
N SER A 2 -10.27 -12.49 16.89
CA SER A 2 -11.50 -13.23 16.56
C SER A 2 -11.20 -14.14 15.37
N SER A 3 -11.37 -15.45 15.50
CA SER A 3 -11.20 -16.39 14.40
C SER A 3 -12.56 -16.76 13.79
N ILE A 4 -12.65 -16.79 12.46
CA ILE A 4 -13.80 -17.35 11.76
C ILE A 4 -13.49 -18.81 11.47
N ARG A 5 -14.41 -19.69 11.85
CA ARG A 5 -14.35 -21.11 11.51
C ARG A 5 -15.19 -21.39 10.28
N VAL A 6 -14.56 -21.86 9.22
CA VAL A 6 -15.23 -22.24 7.97
C VAL A 6 -15.09 -23.75 7.79
N ASN A 7 -16.23 -24.44 7.73
CA ASN A 7 -16.26 -25.85 7.36
C ASN A 7 -16.23 -25.97 5.84
N THR A 8 -15.24 -26.67 5.31
CA THR A 8 -15.16 -26.98 3.87
C THR A 8 -16.10 -28.13 3.50
N THR A 9 -16.32 -28.35 2.21
CA THR A 9 -17.11 -29.48 1.68
C THR A 9 -16.53 -30.85 2.04
N GLN A 10 -15.25 -30.89 2.40
CA GLN A 10 -14.54 -32.09 2.87
C GLN A 10 -14.61 -32.26 4.40
N ASN A 11 -15.47 -31.48 5.08
CA ASN A 11 -15.63 -31.47 6.54
C ASN A 11 -14.33 -31.14 7.30
N ILE A 12 -13.45 -30.36 6.68
CA ILE A 12 -12.24 -29.82 7.32
C ILE A 12 -12.57 -28.44 7.87
N GLN A 13 -12.29 -28.24 9.16
CA GLN A 13 -12.39 -26.93 9.83
C GLN A 13 -11.15 -26.09 9.53
N LEU A 14 -11.36 -24.97 8.86
CA LEU A 14 -10.34 -23.93 8.70
C LEU A 14 -10.62 -22.82 9.70
N GLU A 15 -9.64 -22.52 10.54
CA GLU A 15 -9.67 -21.34 11.40
C GLU A 15 -8.91 -20.21 10.72
N PHE A 16 -9.62 -19.12 10.40
CA PHE A 16 -9.03 -17.92 9.86
C PHE A 16 -8.94 -16.88 10.97
N GLU A 17 -7.71 -16.51 11.34
CA GLU A 17 -7.52 -15.33 12.18
C GLU A 17 -7.92 -14.07 11.40
N LEU A 18 -8.91 -13.35 11.91
CA LEU A 18 -9.26 -12.05 11.36
C LEU A 18 -8.26 -11.02 11.87
N ALA A 19 -7.67 -10.28 10.93
CA ALA A 19 -6.99 -9.02 11.25
C ALA A 19 -7.97 -8.07 11.94
N THR A 20 -7.52 -7.49 13.04
CA THR A 20 -8.32 -6.58 13.86
C THR A 20 -8.54 -5.25 13.12
N LEU A 21 -9.56 -4.48 13.52
CA LEU A 21 -9.76 -3.13 12.98
C LEU A 21 -8.51 -2.25 13.15
N GLY A 22 -7.80 -2.37 14.28
CA GLY A 22 -6.56 -1.64 14.54
C GLY A 22 -5.47 -1.94 13.52
N ASP A 23 -5.25 -3.22 13.19
CA ASP A 23 -4.23 -3.66 12.23
C ASP A 23 -4.50 -3.08 10.83
N ARG A 24 -5.78 -3.01 10.43
CA ARG A 24 -6.19 -2.39 9.17
C ARG A 24 -5.95 -0.88 9.14
N ILE A 25 -6.21 -0.20 10.26
CA ILE A 25 -5.97 1.25 10.39
C ILE A 25 -4.47 1.54 10.38
N LEU A 26 -3.66 0.75 11.08
CA LEU A 26 -2.20 0.88 11.09
C LEU A 26 -1.60 0.62 9.70
N ALA A 27 -2.07 -0.42 9.01
CA ALA A 27 -1.68 -0.70 7.64
C ALA A 27 -1.96 0.49 6.72
N PHE A 28 -3.15 1.07 6.82
CA PHE A 28 -3.52 2.25 6.04
C PHE A 28 -2.64 3.46 6.37
N LEU A 29 -2.38 3.73 7.65
CA LEU A 29 -1.50 4.84 8.06
C LEU A 29 -0.07 4.67 7.51
N LEU A 30 0.47 3.46 7.56
CA LEU A 30 1.79 3.17 7.00
C LEU A 30 1.84 3.40 5.48
N ASP A 31 0.82 2.93 4.75
CA ASP A 31 0.73 3.16 3.31
C ASP A 31 0.67 4.66 2.98
N TRP A 32 -0.05 5.46 3.77
CA TRP A 32 -0.07 6.92 3.63
C TRP A 32 1.28 7.57 3.89
N VAL A 33 2.02 7.13 4.92
CA VAL A 33 3.37 7.64 5.20
C VAL A 33 4.29 7.42 4.02
N VAL A 34 4.22 6.24 3.38
CA VAL A 34 5.06 5.94 2.19
C VAL A 34 4.68 6.82 1.00
N ILE A 35 3.38 6.97 0.72
CA ILE A 35 2.92 7.82 -0.39
C ILE A 35 3.32 9.29 -0.15
N ILE A 36 3.13 9.80 1.06
CA ILE A 36 3.51 11.18 1.42
C ILE A 36 5.02 11.37 1.28
N ALA A 37 5.82 10.44 1.80
CA ALA A 37 7.28 10.51 1.67
C ALA A 37 7.73 10.52 0.21
N TYR A 38 7.12 9.69 -0.64
CA TYR A 38 7.41 9.66 -2.07
C TYR A 38 7.04 10.98 -2.77
N VAL A 39 5.86 11.53 -2.51
CA VAL A 39 5.43 12.82 -3.06
C VAL A 39 6.35 13.95 -2.60
N PHE A 40 6.77 13.94 -1.33
CA PHE A 40 7.71 14.92 -0.80
C PHE A 40 9.07 14.86 -1.51
N LEU A 41 9.55 13.66 -1.80
CA LEU A 41 10.78 13.43 -2.55
C LEU A 41 10.67 14.00 -3.98
N ILE A 42 9.53 13.80 -4.65
CA ILE A 42 9.26 14.40 -5.97
C ILE A 42 9.29 15.92 -5.91
N PHE A 43 8.66 16.54 -4.89
CA PHE A 43 8.71 17.99 -4.73
C PHE A 43 10.14 18.49 -4.59
N ILE A 44 10.97 17.85 -3.75
CA ILE A 44 12.38 18.23 -3.60
C ILE A 44 13.13 18.12 -4.93
N ILE A 45 12.95 17.02 -5.67
CA ILE A 45 13.60 16.83 -6.98
C ILE A 45 13.14 17.90 -7.97
N PHE A 46 11.84 18.18 -8.04
CA PHE A 46 11.29 19.15 -8.96
C PHE A 46 11.83 20.56 -8.71
N PHE A 47 11.84 21.01 -7.45
CA PHE A 47 12.34 22.34 -7.07
C PHE A 47 13.84 22.52 -7.34
N ASN A 48 14.64 21.44 -7.25
CA ASN A 48 16.09 21.52 -7.43
C ASN A 48 16.55 21.29 -8.88
N LEU A 49 15.92 20.39 -9.63
CA LEU A 49 16.47 19.88 -10.91
C LEU A 49 15.63 20.24 -12.15
N PHE A 50 14.32 20.42 -12.02
CA PHE A 50 13.41 20.43 -13.17
C PHE A 50 12.48 21.65 -13.23
N LYS A 51 12.94 22.82 -12.76
CA LYS A 51 12.16 24.07 -12.77
C LYS A 51 11.51 24.40 -14.12
N GLU A 52 12.11 24.00 -15.24
CA GLU A 52 11.60 24.27 -16.59
C GLU A 52 10.81 23.12 -17.23
N ALA A 53 10.87 21.91 -16.66
CA ALA A 53 10.23 20.72 -17.23
C ALA A 53 8.97 20.32 -16.43
N THR A 54 7.91 21.13 -16.53
CA THR A 54 6.63 20.90 -15.84
C THR A 54 5.97 19.58 -16.21
N TRP A 55 6.19 19.09 -17.43
CA TRP A 55 5.67 17.79 -17.90
C TRP A 55 6.32 16.59 -17.19
N ALA A 56 7.56 16.73 -16.73
CA ALA A 56 8.27 15.66 -16.03
C ALA A 56 7.65 15.35 -14.65
N VAL A 57 7.00 16.34 -14.02
CA VAL A 57 6.28 16.15 -12.75
C VAL A 57 5.12 15.19 -12.90
N ILE A 58 4.39 15.27 -14.02
CA ILE A 58 3.23 14.42 -14.29
C ILE A 58 3.67 12.95 -14.40
N LEU A 59 4.80 12.68 -15.08
CA LEU A 59 5.38 11.34 -15.17
C LEU A 59 5.86 10.82 -13.81
N LEU A 60 6.45 11.67 -12.98
CA LEU A 60 6.91 11.30 -11.64
C LEU A 60 5.76 11.06 -10.66
N PHE A 61 4.58 11.64 -10.88
CA PHE A 61 3.40 11.40 -10.05
C PHE A 61 2.69 10.08 -10.36
N LEU A 62 2.94 9.53 -11.55
CA LEU A 62 2.30 8.33 -12.08
C LEU A 62 2.49 7.11 -11.15
N PRO A 63 3.70 6.81 -10.63
CA PRO A 63 3.90 5.72 -9.68
C PRO A 63 3.18 5.92 -8.33
N ALA A 64 2.96 7.17 -7.89
CA ALA A 64 2.22 7.45 -6.66
C ALA A 64 0.74 7.06 -6.81
N LEU A 65 0.14 7.34 -7.97
CA LEU A 65 -1.23 6.96 -8.30
C LEU A 65 -1.42 5.44 -8.34
N PHE A 66 -0.44 4.73 -8.88
CA PHE A 66 -0.47 3.26 -8.97
C PHE A 66 0.22 2.56 -7.80
N TYR A 67 0.51 3.24 -6.69
CA TYR A 67 1.20 2.67 -5.53
C TYR A 67 0.60 1.32 -5.09
N TYR A 68 -0.72 1.28 -4.91
CA TYR A 68 -1.44 0.07 -4.50
C TYR A 68 -1.34 -1.03 -5.55
N LEU A 69 -1.55 -0.71 -6.83
CA LEU A 69 -1.47 -1.67 -7.94
C LEU A 69 -0.06 -2.26 -8.06
N ILE A 70 0.95 -1.41 -8.03
CA ILE A 70 2.37 -1.79 -8.12
C ILE A 70 2.68 -2.75 -6.97
N LEU A 71 2.45 -2.32 -5.72
CA LEU A 71 2.77 -3.16 -4.57
C LEU A 71 1.98 -4.46 -4.56
N GLU A 72 0.69 -4.45 -4.84
CA GLU A 72 -0.09 -5.70 -4.87
C GLU A 72 0.39 -6.65 -5.97
N THR A 73 0.82 -6.13 -7.11
CA THR A 73 1.37 -6.96 -8.20
C THR A 73 2.71 -7.58 -7.80
N PHE A 74 3.58 -6.82 -7.13
CA PHE A 74 4.92 -7.28 -6.74
C PHE A 74 4.95 -8.07 -5.42
N LEU A 75 3.97 -7.87 -4.54
CA LEU A 75 3.91 -8.45 -3.19
C LEU A 75 2.72 -9.40 -3.00
N ASN A 76 2.26 -10.05 -4.08
CA ASN A 76 1.21 -11.08 -4.03
C ASN A 76 -0.08 -10.62 -3.31
N GLY A 77 -0.56 -9.42 -3.64
CA GLY A 77 -1.78 -8.82 -3.07
C GLY A 77 -1.58 -8.07 -1.75
N GLN A 78 -0.34 -7.90 -1.30
CA GLN A 78 -0.02 -7.17 -0.07
C GLN A 78 0.52 -5.76 -0.37
N THR A 79 0.25 -4.84 0.54
CA THR A 79 0.88 -3.51 0.57
C THR A 79 1.90 -3.49 1.71
N ILE A 80 2.74 -2.45 1.77
CA ILE A 80 3.74 -2.33 2.84
C ILE A 80 3.04 -2.31 4.21
N GLY A 81 1.90 -1.60 4.31
CA GLY A 81 1.09 -1.59 5.52
C GLY A 81 0.51 -2.96 5.90
N LYS A 82 0.14 -3.79 4.93
CA LYS A 82 -0.46 -5.13 5.16
C LYS A 82 0.56 -6.21 5.59
N ARG A 83 1.86 -5.91 5.58
CA ARG A 83 2.93 -6.83 6.02
C ARG A 83 3.33 -6.66 7.49
N ALA A 84 2.88 -5.59 8.13
CA ALA A 84 3.15 -5.29 9.54
C ALA A 84 2.25 -6.11 10.48
#